data_AF-A0A1U9N6Q4-F1
#
_entry.id   AF-A0A1U9N6Q4-F1
#
_cell.length_a   1.000
_cell.length_b   1.000
_cell.length_c   1.000
_cell.angle_alpha   90.00
_cell.angle_beta   90.00
_cell.angle_gamma   90.00
#
_symmetry.space_group_name_H-M   'P 1'
#
loop_
_entity.id
_entity.type
_entity.pdbx_description
1 polymer ?
#
loop_
_entity_poly.entity_id
_entity_poly.type
_entity_poly.pdbx_seq_one_letter_code
_entity_poly.pdbx_strand_id
1 'polypeptide(L)'
;MKNCALLIMTISLLFACSTHQPAPKQQEQPLTECPEQRPQICTMDYRPVCATRDTGIRCVTTPCPSSEQKTYSNSCSACADSAVMGYIANECPPAAVK
;
A
#
# COMPACT_ATOMS: atom_id res chain seq x y z
N MET A 1 9.03 -58.36 20.96
CA MET A 1 9.70 -57.43 20.03
C MET A 1 9.04 -57.46 18.63
N LYS A 2 7.73 -57.19 18.51
CA LYS A 2 7.01 -57.15 17.21
C LYS A 2 6.11 -55.92 17.06
N ASN A 3 6.10 -55.05 18.07
CA ASN A 3 5.14 -53.94 18.19
C ASN A 3 5.82 -52.57 18.10
N CYS A 4 7.16 -52.47 18.08
CA CYS A 4 7.86 -51.20 17.84
C CYS A 4 7.86 -50.81 16.36
N ALA A 5 7.87 -51.76 15.42
CA ALA A 5 7.95 -51.44 13.99
C ALA A 5 6.67 -50.80 13.43
N LEU A 6 5.52 -51.05 14.06
CA LEU A 6 4.22 -50.54 13.60
C LEU A 6 3.98 -49.06 13.97
N LEU A 7 4.71 -48.54 14.96
CA LEU A 7 4.59 -47.15 15.42
C LEU A 7 5.43 -46.15 14.60
N ILE A 8 6.38 -46.64 13.80
CA ILE A 8 7.32 -45.78 13.05
C ILE A 8 6.77 -45.43 11.65
N MET A 9 5.91 -46.28 11.09
CA MET A 9 5.36 -46.10 9.73
C MET A 9 4.23 -45.06 9.66
N THR A 10 3.57 -44.74 10.77
CA THR A 10 2.44 -43.79 10.81
C THR A 10 2.87 -42.32 10.99
N ILE A 11 4.11 -42.07 11.41
CA ILE A 11 4.61 -40.71 11.72
C ILE A 11 5.10 -39.96 10.46
N SER A 12 5.40 -40.67 9.36
CA SER A 12 5.96 -40.09 8.13
C SER A 12 4.95 -39.36 7.23
N LEU A 13 3.65 -39.38 7.54
CA LEU A 13 2.59 -38.77 6.71
C LEU A 13 2.15 -37.36 7.17
N LEU A 14 2.74 -36.78 8.22
CA LEU A 14 2.28 -35.51 8.80
C LEU A 14 3.13 -34.27 8.44
N PHE A 15 4.16 -34.39 7.59
CA PHE A 15 5.11 -33.29 7.29
C PHE A 15 5.13 -32.86 5.81
N ALA A 16 3.97 -32.67 5.18
CA ALA A 16 3.92 -32.12 3.82
C ALA A 16 2.85 -31.03 3.66
N CYS A 17 2.92 -29.98 4.48
CA CYS A 17 2.33 -28.68 4.12
C CYS A 17 3.47 -27.72 3.79
N SER A 18 3.89 -27.69 2.53
CA SER A 18 4.64 -26.54 2.00
C SER A 18 3.61 -25.47 1.67
N THR A 19 3.46 -24.48 2.56
CA THR A 19 2.77 -23.24 2.23
C THR A 19 3.64 -22.50 1.20
N HIS A 20 3.43 -22.78 -0.09
CA HIS A 20 3.90 -21.89 -1.13
C HIS A 20 3.10 -20.61 -1.00
N GLN A 21 3.66 -19.63 -0.29
CA GLN A 21 3.08 -18.31 -0.16
C GLN A 21 3.34 -17.63 -1.51
N PRO A 22 2.33 -17.50 -2.41
CA PRO A 22 2.52 -16.69 -3.61
C PRO A 22 2.96 -15.30 -3.15
N ALA A 23 3.95 -14.74 -3.85
CA ALA A 23 4.42 -13.38 -3.59
C ALA A 23 3.21 -12.45 -3.39
N PRO A 24 3.24 -11.55 -2.40
CA PRO A 24 2.11 -10.68 -2.09
C PRO A 24 1.72 -9.96 -3.38
N LYS A 25 0.56 -10.30 -3.96
CA LYS A 25 -0.03 -9.49 -5.01
C LYS A 25 -0.20 -8.11 -4.39
N GLN A 26 0.56 -7.13 -4.85
CA GLN A 26 0.34 -5.74 -4.52
C GLN A 26 -1.14 -5.49 -4.83
N GLN A 27 -1.95 -5.36 -3.78
CA GLN A 27 -3.36 -5.07 -3.93
C GLN A 27 -3.39 -3.72 -4.63
N GLU A 28 -3.83 -3.70 -5.88
CA GLU A 28 -4.06 -2.48 -6.62
C GLU A 28 -5.21 -1.76 -5.92
N GLN A 29 -4.86 -0.98 -4.91
CA GLN A 29 -5.84 -0.23 -4.14
C GLN A 29 -6.48 0.77 -5.10
N PRO A 30 -7.82 0.81 -5.18
CA PRO A 30 -8.49 1.69 -6.12
C PRO A 30 -8.10 3.15 -5.83
N LEU A 31 -7.51 3.80 -6.82
CA LEU A 31 -7.22 5.23 -6.77
C LEU A 31 -8.56 5.99 -6.69
N THR A 32 -8.68 6.84 -5.67
CA THR A 32 -9.81 7.77 -5.53
C THR A 32 -9.37 9.14 -6.04
N GLU A 33 -10.00 9.62 -7.10
CA GLU A 33 -9.77 10.97 -7.62
C GLU A 33 -10.37 12.03 -6.69
N CYS A 34 -9.70 13.17 -6.56
CA CYS A 34 -10.25 14.29 -5.81
C CYS A 34 -11.34 15.01 -6.62
N PRO A 35 -12.43 15.44 -5.98
CA PRO A 35 -13.48 16.19 -6.67
C PRO A 35 -12.94 17.53 -7.18
N GLU A 36 -13.50 18.00 -8.29
CA GLU A 36 -13.18 19.32 -8.86
C GLU A 36 -13.38 20.45 -7.84
N GLN A 37 -14.48 20.40 -7.09
CA GLN A 37 -14.75 21.34 -5.99
C GLN A 37 -13.96 20.93 -4.75
N ARG A 38 -12.90 21.68 -4.42
CA ARG A 38 -12.03 21.37 -3.29
C ARG A 38 -12.67 21.77 -1.95
N PRO A 39 -12.68 20.87 -0.95
CA PRO A 39 -13.15 21.20 0.39
C PRO A 39 -12.25 22.26 1.03
N GLN A 40 -12.86 23.22 1.72
CA GLN A 40 -12.15 24.30 2.42
C GLN A 40 -12.03 24.06 3.93
N ILE A 41 -12.89 23.18 4.47
CA ILE A 41 -12.96 22.84 5.89
C ILE A 41 -12.89 21.33 6.01
N CYS A 42 -11.95 20.84 6.80
CA CYS A 42 -11.76 19.42 7.06
C CYS A 42 -11.82 19.11 8.56
N THR A 43 -12.27 17.90 8.87
CA THR A 43 -12.21 17.34 10.22
C THR A 43 -10.78 17.01 10.60
N MET A 44 -10.50 16.99 11.91
CA MET A 44 -9.21 16.59 12.47
C MET A 44 -9.11 15.08 12.72
N ASP A 45 -9.93 14.27 12.04
CA ASP A 45 -9.85 12.81 12.17
C ASP A 45 -8.60 12.28 11.49
N TYR A 46 -7.95 11.31 12.14
CA TYR A 46 -6.76 10.67 11.59
C TYR A 46 -7.12 9.34 10.95
N ARG A 47 -7.25 9.35 9.62
CA ARG A 47 -7.50 8.19 8.75
C ARG A 47 -6.64 8.35 7.51
N PRO A 48 -5.33 8.06 7.62
CA PRO A 48 -4.36 8.53 6.66
C PRO A 48 -4.60 7.95 5.26
N VAL A 49 -4.22 8.74 4.27
CA VAL A 49 -4.26 8.37 2.85
C VAL A 49 -2.93 8.71 2.20
N CYS A 50 -2.57 7.96 1.16
CA CYS A 50 -1.39 8.22 0.35
C CYS A 50 -1.83 8.92 -0.92
N ALA A 51 -1.50 10.20 -1.04
CA ALA A 51 -1.93 11.05 -2.14
C ALA A 51 -0.81 11.21 -3.17
N THR A 52 -1.19 11.18 -4.44
CA THR A 52 -0.32 11.58 -5.55
C THR A 52 -0.45 13.08 -5.74
N ARG A 53 0.63 13.80 -5.45
CA ARG A 53 0.69 15.26 -5.47
C ARG A 53 1.63 15.74 -6.57
N ASP A 54 1.18 16.69 -7.38
CA ASP A 54 2.03 17.40 -8.33
C ASP A 54 3.03 18.28 -7.58
N THR A 55 4.32 18.13 -7.89
CA THR A 55 5.39 18.95 -7.30
C THR A 55 5.53 20.29 -8.00
N GLY A 56 4.89 20.47 -9.17
CA GLY A 56 5.05 21.62 -10.05
C GLY A 56 6.34 21.57 -10.88
N ILE A 57 7.18 20.56 -10.68
CA ILE A 57 8.47 20.44 -11.38
C ILE A 57 8.22 19.99 -12.83
N ARG A 58 8.81 20.72 -13.78
CA ARG A 58 8.75 20.42 -15.23
C ARG A 58 10.18 20.41 -15.77
N CYS A 59 10.58 19.32 -16.39
CA CYS A 59 11.96 19.10 -16.83
C CYS A 59 12.01 18.77 -18.31
N VAL A 60 13.14 19.09 -18.96
CA VAL A 60 13.43 18.70 -20.34
C VAL A 60 14.17 17.35 -20.39
N THR A 61 14.89 17.01 -19.32
CA THR A 61 15.68 15.79 -19.18
C THR A 61 15.24 14.98 -17.96
N THR A 62 15.54 13.68 -17.94
CA THR A 62 15.19 12.74 -16.86
C THR A 62 16.36 12.50 -15.89
N PRO A 63 16.09 12.20 -14.61
CA PRO A 63 14.77 12.01 -13.99
C PRO A 63 14.05 13.33 -13.69
N CYS A 64 12.72 13.33 -13.87
CA CYS A 64 11.86 14.48 -13.56
C CYS A 64 10.87 14.14 -12.45
N PRO A 65 11.09 14.56 -11.20
CA PRO A 65 10.22 14.27 -10.08
C PRO A 65 8.99 15.21 -10.10
N SER A 66 8.15 15.09 -11.13
CA SER A 66 6.94 15.92 -11.31
C SER A 66 5.78 15.53 -10.41
N SER A 67 5.85 14.37 -9.74
CA SER A 67 4.87 13.96 -8.74
C SER A 67 5.57 13.29 -7.56
N GLU A 68 4.94 13.37 -6.40
CA GLU A 68 5.36 12.72 -5.17
C GLU A 68 4.20 11.96 -4.52
N GLN A 69 4.52 10.89 -3.81
CA GLN A 69 3.59 10.23 -2.90
C GLN A 69 3.73 10.85 -1.53
N LYS A 70 2.63 11.37 -0.97
CA LYS A 70 2.63 12.05 0.32
C LYS A 70 1.48 11.58 1.18
N THR A 71 1.78 11.27 2.44
CA THR A 71 0.76 10.93 3.43
C THR A 71 0.04 12.19 3.89
N TYR A 72 -1.29 12.16 3.84
CA TYR A 72 -2.18 13.17 4.44
C TYR A 72 -2.95 12.55 5.61
N SER A 73 -3.36 13.37 6.58
CA SER A 73 -4.04 12.91 7.80
C SER A 73 -5.38 12.25 7.52
N ASN A 74 -6.09 12.70 6.48
CA ASN A 74 -7.34 12.11 5.99
C ASN A 74 -7.58 12.48 4.52
N SER A 75 -8.59 11.87 3.90
CA SER A 75 -8.97 12.14 2.51
C SER A 75 -9.40 13.59 2.25
N CYS A 76 -10.06 14.24 3.21
CA CYS A 76 -10.46 15.64 3.07
C CYS A 76 -9.23 16.55 2.95
N SER A 77 -8.27 16.41 3.86
CA SER A 77 -7.04 17.21 3.85
C SER A 77 -6.17 16.92 2.64
N ALA A 78 -6.19 15.70 2.11
CA ALA A 78 -5.59 15.39 0.80
C ALA A 78 -6.26 16.19 -0.32
N CYS A 79 -7.58 16.10 -0.46
CA CYS A 79 -8.28 16.78 -1.56
C CYS A 79 -8.44 18.29 -1.38
N ALA A 80 -8.24 18.83 -0.17
CA ALA A 80 -8.14 20.26 0.06
C ALA A 80 -6.87 20.87 -0.59
N ASP A 81 -5.79 20.09 -0.73
CA ASP A 81 -4.59 20.51 -1.45
C ASP A 81 -4.83 20.46 -2.97
N SER A 82 -4.89 21.63 -3.60
CA SER A 82 -5.11 21.78 -5.05
C SER A 82 -4.09 21.02 -5.92
N ALA A 83 -2.90 20.72 -5.40
CA ALA A 83 -1.87 19.98 -6.12
C ALA A 83 -2.07 18.45 -6.07
N VAL A 84 -2.98 17.96 -5.22
CA VAL A 84 -3.32 16.54 -5.16
C VAL A 84 -4.27 16.17 -6.29
N MET A 85 -3.91 15.10 -7.02
CA MET A 85 -4.70 14.53 -8.11
C MET A 85 -5.67 13.46 -7.60
N GLY A 86 -5.24 12.68 -6.63
CA GLY A 86 -6.01 11.60 -6.02
C GLY A 86 -5.22 10.89 -4.94
N TYR A 87 -5.86 9.93 -4.28
CA TYR A 87 -5.28 9.18 -3.17
C TYR A 87 -5.68 7.70 -3.17
N ILE A 88 -4.87 6.89 -2.52
CA ILE A 88 -5.20 5.52 -2.12
C ILE A 88 -5.35 5.45 -0.59
N ALA A 89 -6.02 4.41 -0.11
CA ALA A 89 -6.25 4.22 1.32
C ALA A 89 -4.94 3.92 2.07
N ASN A 90 -4.89 4.31 3.34
CA ASN A 90 -3.74 4.16 4.24
C ASN A 90 -2.57 5.10 3.89
N GLU A 91 -1.65 5.24 4.82
CA GLU A 91 -0.44 6.04 4.64
C GLU A 91 0.46 5.52 3.51
N CYS A 92 1.31 6.39 2.97
CA CYS A 92 2.28 5.97 1.98
C CYS A 92 3.25 4.95 2.58
N PRO A 93 3.65 3.92 1.81
CA PRO A 93 4.67 3.00 2.27
C PRO A 93 5.95 3.78 2.60
N PRO A 94 6.75 3.31 3.59
CA PRO A 94 8.07 3.88 3.81
C PRO A 94 8.83 3.85 2.49
N ALA A 95 9.57 4.93 2.21
CA ALA A 95 10.37 5.02 1.00
C ALA A 95 11.15 3.71 0.84
N ALA A 96 10.89 2.99 -0.25
CA ALA A 96 11.54 1.71 -0.49
C ALA A 96 13.04 1.96 -0.49
N VAL A 97 13.72 1.55 0.59
CA VAL A 97 15.16 1.59 0.69
C VAL A 97 15.66 0.60 -0.36
N LYS A 98 16.06 1.15 -1.50
CA LYS A 98 16.64 0.38 -2.59
C LYS A 98 18.11 0.11 -2.29
#